data_AF-A0A560CHX2-F1
#
_entry.id   AF-A0A560CHX2-F1
#
_cell.length_a   1.000
_cell.length_b   1.000
_cell.length_c   1.000
_cell.angle_alpha   90.00
_cell.angle_beta   90.00
_cell.angle_gamma   90.00
#
_symmetry.space_group_name_H-M   'P 1'
#
loop_
_entity.id
_entity.type
_entity.pdbx_description
1 polymer ?
#
loop_
_entity_poly.entity_id
_entity_poly.type
_entity_poly.pdbx_seq_one_letter_code
_entity_poly.pdbx_strand_id
1 'polypeptide(L)'
;MKCAVIIPVGPGHDGLSEEAAASVEAAFRTGQGPFSDVMILRIPDPDGAIGRSRCRNFGVEHAIQHGAEWVFFLDADDLMDPNGFAAVRTHVADVDAVFGMIAEQWVGSDAVSLRDKQVGATTLLSDILLNDPYLTLQMGHFVRARVARSIPFDEAMDTGEDFKYYLELWRTHRCCKIGQPLFINRRGAHSTGPRSADGGGWRQAVTRVFGDFFRTHPIVINFVVSGVKVGFAIANPFDRIHRHYLRRVFFEQEELDCLRGLVPAGSSILEIGANVGNHVVYYGLFMAPRRIIAVEPNPAALHFLKKNVEINRLDPATVTVLECGVGDRAGSFDLCVADEADLGAARLVPAEGGRVAVHPIDDLVRERVDFIKIDVAGMEMDALSGARNTIALHRPILFIEVGSANRDAFFDWAGRNGYRIAKEFPCADASNCVAVPV
;
A
#
# COMPACT_ATOMS: atom_id res chain seq x y z
N MET A 1 9.60 -11.49 36.16
CA MET A 1 9.50 -10.19 35.45
C MET A 1 8.15 -9.57 35.76
N LYS A 2 8.05 -8.25 35.82
CA LYS A 2 6.77 -7.55 36.02
C LYS A 2 6.18 -7.10 34.67
N CYS A 3 4.89 -7.32 34.49
CA CYS A 3 4.14 -6.84 33.32
C CYS A 3 3.13 -5.76 33.73
N ALA A 4 2.90 -4.76 32.88
CA ALA A 4 1.78 -3.84 33.02
C ALA A 4 0.83 -3.97 31.82
N VAL A 5 -0.47 -4.16 32.07
CA VAL A 5 -1.51 -4.10 31.04
C VAL A 5 -2.08 -2.69 30.98
N ILE A 6 -1.92 -2.03 29.84
CA ILE A 6 -2.36 -0.65 29.61
C ILE A 6 -3.66 -0.66 28.82
N ILE A 7 -4.71 -0.06 29.41
CA ILE A 7 -6.07 -0.01 28.87
C ILE A 7 -6.52 1.45 28.74
N PRO A 8 -6.44 2.07 27.55
CA PRO A 8 -7.02 3.39 27.31
C PRO A 8 -8.55 3.34 27.39
N VAL A 9 -9.16 4.19 28.20
CA VAL A 9 -10.61 4.21 28.44
C VAL A 9 -11.23 5.47 27.85
N GLY A 10 -11.72 5.38 26.61
CA GLY A 10 -12.39 6.50 25.93
C GLY A 10 -13.85 6.70 26.34
N PRO A 11 -14.56 7.65 25.69
CA PRO A 11 -15.97 7.90 25.91
C PRO A 11 -16.83 6.62 25.76
N GLY A 12 -17.68 6.35 26.75
CA GLY A 12 -18.60 5.20 26.74
C GLY A 12 -17.96 3.83 27.02
N HIS A 13 -16.66 3.76 27.30
CA HIS A 13 -15.93 2.49 27.49
C HIS A 13 -15.66 2.12 28.95
N ASP A 14 -16.22 2.85 29.92
CA ASP A 14 -15.93 2.60 31.34
C ASP A 14 -16.26 1.16 31.75
N GLY A 15 -17.50 0.70 31.52
CA GLY A 15 -17.90 -0.68 31.81
C GLY A 15 -17.14 -1.72 30.98
N LEU A 16 -16.90 -1.47 29.69
CA LEU A 16 -16.11 -2.39 28.85
C LEU A 16 -14.68 -2.56 29.39
N SER A 17 -14.07 -1.47 29.87
CA SER A 17 -12.72 -1.51 30.45
C SER A 17 -12.64 -2.26 31.78
N GLU A 18 -13.74 -2.35 32.54
CA GLU A 18 -13.83 -3.20 33.73
C GLU A 18 -13.82 -4.68 33.36
N GLU A 19 -14.57 -5.06 32.31
CA GLU A 19 -14.55 -6.42 31.78
C GLU A 19 -13.17 -6.78 31.21
N ALA A 20 -12.53 -5.85 30.50
CA ALA A 20 -11.17 -6.02 30.01
C ALA A 20 -10.20 -6.25 31.17
N ALA A 21 -10.24 -5.44 32.23
CA ALA A 21 -9.42 -5.62 33.43
C ALA A 21 -9.69 -6.97 34.13
N ALA A 22 -10.97 -7.36 34.28
CA ALA A 22 -11.34 -8.64 34.86
C ALA A 22 -10.80 -9.83 34.06
N SER A 23 -10.78 -9.73 32.72
CA SER A 23 -10.22 -10.76 31.85
C SER A 23 -8.71 -10.93 32.02
N VAL A 24 -7.98 -9.83 32.26
CA VAL A 24 -6.53 -9.85 32.55
C VAL A 24 -6.25 -10.60 33.85
N GLU A 25 -7.00 -10.30 34.92
CA GLU A 25 -6.84 -11.00 36.18
C GLU A 25 -7.15 -12.50 36.04
N ALA A 26 -8.21 -12.84 35.29
CA ALA A 26 -8.58 -14.23 35.04
C ALA A 26 -7.51 -14.98 34.24
N ALA A 27 -6.93 -14.36 33.21
CA ALA A 27 -5.82 -14.92 32.44
C ALA A 27 -4.57 -15.12 33.33
N PHE A 28 -4.25 -14.15 34.20
CA PHE A 28 -3.11 -14.26 35.10
C PHE A 28 -3.28 -15.38 36.16
N ARG A 29 -4.51 -15.57 36.68
CA ARG A 29 -4.85 -16.69 37.57
C ARG A 29 -4.76 -18.04 36.84
N THR A 30 -5.17 -18.10 35.58
CA THR A 30 -5.09 -19.31 34.74
C THR A 30 -3.65 -19.73 34.49
N GLY A 31 -2.77 -18.78 34.16
CA GLY A 31 -1.35 -19.07 33.96
C GLY A 31 -0.51 -17.81 33.83
N GLN A 32 0.32 -17.54 34.83
CA GLN A 32 1.15 -16.32 34.92
C GLN A 32 2.21 -16.17 33.82
N GLY A 33 2.47 -17.24 33.05
CA GLY A 33 3.53 -17.23 32.04
C GLY A 33 4.90 -16.90 32.65
N PRO A 34 5.71 -16.06 32.00
CA PRO A 34 7.03 -15.68 32.51
C PRO A 34 6.99 -14.54 33.53
N PHE A 35 5.80 -14.08 33.93
CA PHE A 35 5.62 -12.93 34.81
C PHE A 35 5.35 -13.37 36.25
N SER A 36 5.89 -12.62 37.20
CA SER A 36 5.68 -12.83 38.63
C SER A 36 4.65 -11.87 39.22
N ASP A 37 4.33 -10.80 38.49
CA ASP A 37 3.41 -9.75 38.90
C ASP A 37 2.79 -9.10 37.65
N VAL A 38 1.53 -8.69 37.76
CA VAL A 38 0.79 -7.96 36.72
C VAL A 38 0.13 -6.73 37.31
N MET A 39 0.41 -5.58 36.72
CA MET A 39 -0.24 -4.31 37.02
C MET A 39 -1.27 -4.01 35.94
N ILE A 40 -2.47 -3.56 36.32
CA ILE A 40 -3.50 -3.14 35.36
C ILE A 40 -3.62 -1.60 35.44
N LEU A 41 -3.39 -0.94 34.31
CA LEU A 41 -3.41 0.52 34.16
C LEU A 41 -4.57 0.92 33.25
N ARG A 42 -5.73 1.20 33.85
CA ARG A 42 -6.86 1.83 33.17
C ARG A 42 -6.58 3.34 33.09
N ILE A 43 -6.39 3.87 31.88
CA ILE A 43 -6.05 5.27 31.64
C ILE A 43 -7.30 6.02 31.16
N PRO A 44 -7.96 6.82 32.02
CA PRO A 44 -9.23 7.46 31.68
C PRO A 44 -9.06 8.63 30.70
N ASP A 45 -9.91 8.66 29.67
CA ASP A 45 -10.12 9.77 28.75
C ASP A 45 -11.62 9.87 28.39
N PRO A 46 -12.49 10.12 29.39
CA PRO A 46 -13.95 10.03 29.22
C PRO A 46 -14.51 11.05 28.23
N ASP A 47 -13.80 12.16 27.99
CA ASP A 47 -14.18 13.21 27.05
C ASP A 47 -13.49 13.06 25.68
N GLY A 48 -12.58 12.09 25.53
CA GLY A 48 -11.80 11.88 24.29
C GLY A 48 -10.78 13.00 23.99
N ALA A 49 -10.49 13.88 24.95
CA ALA A 49 -9.63 15.04 24.76
C ALA A 49 -8.14 14.65 24.66
N ILE A 50 -7.74 13.58 25.35
CA ILE A 50 -6.34 13.13 25.43
C ILE A 50 -5.98 12.32 24.18
N GLY A 51 -6.86 11.40 23.76
CA GLY A 51 -6.65 10.50 22.63
C GLY A 51 -5.91 9.22 23.02
N ARG A 52 -6.26 8.12 22.33
CA ARG A 52 -5.77 6.77 22.63
C ARG A 52 -4.24 6.65 22.59
N SER A 53 -3.58 7.29 21.62
CA SER A 53 -2.12 7.28 21.44
C SER A 53 -1.41 7.83 22.66
N ARG A 54 -1.84 9.02 23.12
CA ARG A 54 -1.28 9.68 24.30
C ARG A 54 -1.57 8.89 25.57
N CYS A 55 -2.76 8.30 25.71
CA CYS A 55 -3.07 7.41 26.83
C CYS A 55 -2.15 6.18 26.88
N ARG A 56 -1.85 5.56 25.72
CA ARG A 56 -0.89 4.45 25.62
C ARG A 56 0.52 4.91 26.02
N ASN A 57 0.99 6.05 25.51
CA ASN A 57 2.30 6.62 25.85
C ASN A 57 2.43 6.92 27.35
N PHE A 58 1.43 7.57 27.94
CA PHE A 58 1.37 7.82 29.38
C PHE A 58 1.41 6.52 30.20
N GLY A 59 0.64 5.51 29.78
CA GLY A 59 0.63 4.20 30.42
C GLY A 59 2.01 3.52 30.41
N VAL A 60 2.78 3.66 29.32
CA VAL A 60 4.14 3.12 29.24
C VAL A 60 5.07 3.79 30.25
N GLU A 61 5.06 5.12 30.33
CA GLU A 61 5.89 5.84 31.30
C GLU A 61 5.52 5.47 32.74
N HIS A 62 4.23 5.41 33.05
CA HIS A 62 3.74 5.01 34.36
C HIS A 62 4.15 3.57 34.71
N ALA A 63 4.06 2.64 33.75
CA ALA A 63 4.48 1.25 33.91
C ALA A 63 5.97 1.15 34.27
N ILE A 64 6.84 1.89 33.56
CA ILE A 64 8.29 1.92 33.81
C ILE A 64 8.60 2.48 35.20
N GLN A 65 7.95 3.58 35.60
CA GLN A 65 8.11 4.17 36.93
C GLN A 65 7.77 3.20 38.05
N HIS A 66 6.89 2.23 37.81
CA HIS A 66 6.48 1.20 38.76
C HIS A 66 7.16 -0.16 38.54
N GLY A 67 8.29 -0.16 37.82
CA GLY A 67 9.19 -1.31 37.66
C GLY A 67 8.70 -2.38 36.69
N ALA A 68 7.72 -2.08 35.82
CA ALA A 68 7.32 -3.02 34.77
C ALA A 68 8.44 -3.15 33.71
N GLU A 69 8.81 -4.39 33.41
CA GLU A 69 9.79 -4.72 32.37
C GLU A 69 9.12 -4.94 31.01
N TRP A 70 7.85 -5.34 31.05
CA TRP A 70 7.00 -5.61 29.90
C TRP A 70 5.70 -4.84 30.02
N VAL A 71 5.14 -4.47 28.88
CA VAL A 71 3.79 -3.94 28.76
C VAL A 71 2.97 -4.81 27.82
N PHE A 72 1.68 -4.90 28.09
CA PHE A 72 0.67 -5.45 27.19
C PHE A 72 -0.35 -4.36 26.89
N PHE A 73 -0.56 -4.05 25.61
CA PHE A 73 -1.62 -3.11 25.23
C PHE A 73 -2.91 -3.86 24.99
N LEU A 74 -3.99 -3.43 25.64
CA LEU A 74 -5.33 -4.01 25.49
C LEU A 74 -6.32 -2.86 25.28
N ASP A 75 -7.10 -2.90 24.21
CA ASP A 75 -8.17 -1.92 24.02
C ASP A 75 -9.33 -2.21 24.99
N ALA A 76 -10.00 -1.16 25.47
CA ALA A 76 -11.03 -1.28 26.51
C ALA A 76 -12.23 -2.15 26.08
N ASP A 77 -12.51 -2.24 24.78
CA ASP A 77 -13.54 -3.07 24.18
C ASP A 77 -13.07 -4.47 23.82
N ASP A 78 -11.83 -4.87 24.14
CA ASP A 78 -11.31 -6.22 23.91
C ASP A 78 -11.06 -6.97 25.23
N LEU A 79 -10.84 -8.30 25.14
CA LEU A 79 -10.54 -9.14 26.30
C LEU A 79 -9.16 -9.79 26.15
N MET A 80 -8.50 -10.09 27.27
CA MET A 80 -7.28 -10.89 27.26
C MET A 80 -7.62 -12.37 27.04
N ASP A 81 -6.84 -13.06 26.22
CA ASP A 81 -7.00 -14.52 26.06
C ASP A 81 -6.63 -15.24 27.38
N PRO A 82 -7.40 -16.25 27.84
CA PRO A 82 -7.14 -16.96 29.08
C PRO A 82 -5.72 -17.54 29.21
N ASN A 83 -5.08 -17.88 28.07
CA ASN A 83 -3.73 -18.42 28.02
C ASN A 83 -2.69 -17.39 27.56
N GLY A 84 -3.06 -16.11 27.37
CA GLY A 84 -2.21 -15.10 26.75
C GLY A 84 -0.85 -14.91 27.44
N PHE A 85 -0.81 -14.87 28.78
CA PHE A 85 0.46 -14.80 29.52
C PHE A 85 1.29 -16.09 29.37
N ALA A 86 0.65 -17.25 29.47
CA ALA A 86 1.33 -18.55 29.34
C ALA A 86 1.94 -18.75 27.95
N ALA A 87 1.25 -18.27 26.90
CA ALA A 87 1.65 -18.40 25.51
C ALA A 87 3.02 -17.75 25.19
N VAL A 88 3.42 -16.71 25.93
CA VAL A 88 4.68 -15.99 25.64
C VAL A 88 5.90 -16.51 26.43
N ARG A 89 5.74 -17.52 27.29
CA ARG A 89 6.79 -18.00 28.21
C ARG A 89 8.12 -18.31 27.50
N THR A 90 8.06 -18.96 26.35
CA THR A 90 9.24 -19.40 25.59
C THR A 90 9.81 -18.33 24.66
N HIS A 91 9.17 -17.16 24.55
CA HIS A 91 9.53 -16.13 23.57
C HIS A 91 10.20 -14.91 24.20
N VAL A 92 9.81 -14.53 25.41
CA VAL A 92 10.27 -13.30 26.09
C VAL A 92 11.79 -13.21 26.32
N ALA A 93 12.54 -14.30 26.19
CA ALA A 93 14.00 -14.28 26.26
C ALA A 93 14.63 -13.72 24.98
N ASP A 94 14.04 -14.01 23.81
CA ASP A 94 14.68 -13.85 22.51
C ASP A 94 14.16 -12.66 21.70
N VAL A 95 12.99 -12.12 22.08
CA VAL A 95 12.35 -11.02 21.36
C VAL A 95 12.12 -9.81 22.25
N ASP A 96 11.84 -8.69 21.59
CA ASP A 96 11.49 -7.41 22.19
C ASP A 96 9.96 -7.19 22.17
N ALA A 97 9.24 -7.83 21.24
CA ALA A 97 7.78 -7.84 21.18
C ALA A 97 7.20 -9.19 20.69
N VAL A 98 6.04 -9.56 21.24
CA VAL A 98 5.30 -10.79 20.91
C VAL A 98 3.85 -10.44 20.57
N PHE A 99 3.45 -10.71 19.33
CA PHE A 99 2.09 -10.60 18.82
C PHE A 99 1.43 -11.98 18.77
N GLY A 100 0.11 -12.04 18.97
CA GLY A 100 -0.67 -13.28 18.91
C GLY A 100 -1.42 -13.46 17.60
N MET A 101 -2.04 -14.63 17.44
CA MET A 101 -3.19 -14.77 16.54
C MET A 101 -4.33 -13.88 17.01
N ILE A 102 -5.16 -13.43 16.09
CA ILE A 102 -6.32 -12.59 16.35
C ILE A 102 -7.51 -13.52 16.52
N ALA A 103 -8.01 -13.62 17.76
CA ALA A 103 -9.29 -14.26 18.05
C ALA A 103 -10.40 -13.21 17.98
N GLU A 104 -11.60 -13.62 17.60
CA GLU A 104 -12.76 -12.76 17.41
C GLU A 104 -13.96 -13.33 18.17
N GLN A 105 -14.73 -12.43 18.77
CA GLN A 105 -16.01 -12.71 19.39
C GLN A 105 -17.01 -11.65 18.92
N TRP A 106 -18.15 -12.06 18.38
CA TRP A 106 -19.20 -11.12 17.96
C TRP A 106 -20.09 -10.74 19.13
N VAL A 107 -20.51 -9.46 19.21
CA VAL A 107 -21.50 -9.03 20.20
C VAL A 107 -22.75 -9.91 20.11
N GLY A 108 -23.17 -10.45 21.26
CA GLY A 108 -24.30 -11.38 21.36
C GLY A 108 -23.96 -12.86 21.12
N SER A 109 -22.68 -13.20 20.95
CA SER A 109 -22.19 -14.58 20.80
C SER A 109 -21.16 -14.92 21.88
N ASP A 110 -21.28 -16.11 22.47
CA ASP A 110 -20.26 -16.67 23.37
C ASP A 110 -19.14 -17.40 22.61
N ALA A 111 -19.29 -17.58 21.29
CA ALA A 111 -18.31 -18.27 20.48
C ALA A 111 -17.11 -17.38 20.16
N VAL A 112 -15.91 -17.88 20.48
CA VAL A 112 -14.62 -17.30 20.10
C VAL A 112 -14.02 -18.13 18.98
N SER A 113 -13.59 -17.48 17.90
CA SER A 113 -12.93 -18.14 16.77
C SER A 113 -11.71 -17.35 16.31
N LEU A 114 -10.71 -18.01 15.75
CA LEU A 114 -9.59 -17.30 15.10
C LEU A 114 -10.07 -16.61 13.83
N ARG A 115 -9.60 -15.38 13.58
CA ARG A 115 -9.82 -14.65 12.33
C ARG A 115 -9.35 -15.49 11.15
N ASP A 116 -10.25 -15.70 10.19
CA ASP A 116 -9.97 -16.49 8.99
C ASP A 116 -8.88 -15.83 8.11
N LYS A 117 -8.04 -16.66 7.48
CA LYS A 117 -6.95 -16.26 6.56
C LYS A 117 -5.88 -15.32 7.12
N GLN A 118 -5.86 -15.07 8.43
CA GLN A 118 -4.80 -14.28 9.03
C GLN A 118 -3.42 -14.94 8.83
N VAL A 119 -2.37 -14.12 8.81
CA VAL A 119 -0.98 -14.60 8.78
C VAL A 119 -0.72 -15.43 10.04
N GLY A 120 -0.09 -16.60 9.88
CA GLY A 120 0.26 -17.49 10.99
C GLY A 120 1.46 -16.99 11.80
N ALA A 121 2.11 -17.91 12.50
CA ALA A 121 3.32 -17.60 13.25
C ALA A 121 4.47 -17.17 12.30
N THR A 122 5.14 -16.06 12.61
CA THR A 122 6.24 -15.52 11.80
C THR A 122 7.16 -14.60 12.60
N THR A 123 8.40 -14.47 12.16
CA THR A 123 9.37 -13.45 12.61
C THR A 123 9.77 -12.50 11.47
N LEU A 124 9.16 -12.66 10.29
CA LEU A 124 9.54 -11.93 9.09
C LEU A 124 8.65 -10.69 8.92
N LEU A 125 9.26 -9.51 8.92
CA LEU A 125 8.57 -8.26 8.59
C LEU A 125 7.94 -8.32 7.18
N SER A 126 8.50 -9.09 6.23
CA SER A 126 7.90 -9.28 4.91
C SER A 126 6.51 -9.92 4.97
N ASP A 127 6.25 -10.81 5.93
CA ASP A 127 4.93 -11.42 6.07
C ASP A 127 3.89 -10.40 6.55
N ILE A 128 4.32 -9.40 7.31
CA ILE A 128 3.47 -8.28 7.73
C ILE A 128 3.22 -7.31 6.58
N LEU A 129 4.26 -7.03 5.79
CA LEU A 129 4.23 -6.02 4.73
C LEU A 129 3.54 -6.50 3.44
N LEU A 130 3.53 -7.80 3.16
CA LEU A 130 3.01 -8.36 1.90
C LEU A 130 1.59 -8.93 2.01
N ASN A 131 0.93 -8.74 3.15
CA ASN A 131 -0.44 -9.19 3.40
C ASN A 131 -1.35 -8.03 3.81
N ASP A 132 -2.67 -8.22 3.71
CA ASP A 132 -3.66 -7.23 4.19
C ASP A 132 -3.39 -6.93 5.67
N PRO A 133 -3.29 -5.65 6.11
CA PRO A 133 -2.93 -5.31 7.48
C PRO A 133 -3.99 -5.82 8.46
N TYR A 134 -5.25 -5.92 8.03
CA TYR A 134 -6.33 -6.52 8.80
C TYR A 134 -6.06 -7.99 9.19
N LEU A 135 -5.26 -8.69 8.37
CA LEU A 135 -4.92 -10.09 8.51
C LEU A 135 -3.55 -10.33 9.19
N THR A 136 -2.80 -9.29 9.55
CA THR A 136 -1.44 -9.45 10.08
C THR A 136 -1.37 -9.21 11.58
N LEU A 137 -1.58 -7.96 12.00
CA LEU A 137 -1.38 -7.49 13.37
C LEU A 137 -2.61 -6.71 13.84
N GLN A 138 -2.83 -6.73 15.15
CA GLN A 138 -3.85 -5.92 15.81
C GLN A 138 -3.41 -5.68 17.26
N MET A 139 -3.96 -4.64 17.87
CA MET A 139 -3.70 -4.28 19.26
C MET A 139 -4.04 -5.44 20.19
N GLY A 140 -3.12 -5.77 21.11
CA GLY A 140 -3.19 -7.01 21.90
C GLY A 140 -1.87 -7.79 21.86
N HIS A 141 -0.78 -7.15 22.25
CA HIS A 141 0.57 -7.71 22.15
C HIS A 141 1.46 -7.32 23.33
N PHE A 142 2.45 -8.15 23.61
CA PHE A 142 3.50 -7.85 24.60
C PHE A 142 4.66 -7.11 23.94
N VAL A 143 5.24 -6.15 24.65
CA VAL A 143 6.49 -5.49 24.25
C VAL A 143 7.29 -5.09 25.49
N ARG A 144 8.62 -5.10 25.40
CA ARG A 144 9.46 -4.61 26.49
C ARG A 144 9.14 -3.14 26.75
N ALA A 145 8.94 -2.78 28.02
CA ALA A 145 8.53 -1.43 28.41
C ALA A 145 9.51 -0.36 27.88
N ARG A 146 10.82 -0.62 27.99
CA ARG A 146 11.87 0.27 27.44
C ARG A 146 11.77 0.47 25.92
N VAL A 147 11.32 -0.55 25.18
CA VAL A 147 11.18 -0.52 23.71
C VAL A 147 9.93 0.26 23.33
N ALA A 148 8.81 0.00 24.00
CA ALA A 148 7.58 0.79 23.85
C ALA A 148 7.81 2.28 24.11
N ARG A 149 8.66 2.63 25.09
CA ARG A 149 9.05 4.02 25.35
C ARG A 149 9.88 4.63 24.21
N SER A 150 10.79 3.87 23.62
CA SER A 150 11.62 4.37 22.51
C SER A 150 10.87 4.54 21.20
N ILE A 151 9.70 3.91 21.06
CA ILE A 151 8.83 3.98 19.88
C ILE A 151 7.41 4.36 20.34
N PRO A 152 7.19 5.62 20.75
CA PRO A 152 5.87 6.04 21.21
C PRO A 152 4.86 6.02 20.06
N PHE A 153 3.58 5.86 20.39
CA PHE A 153 2.49 6.07 19.45
C PHE A 153 2.45 7.54 19.02
N ASP A 154 2.15 7.79 17.75
CA ASP A 154 2.01 9.15 17.22
C ASP A 154 0.74 9.81 17.77
N GLU A 155 0.92 10.82 18.62
CA GLU A 155 -0.19 11.53 19.26
C GLU A 155 -0.96 12.46 18.33
N ALA A 156 -0.42 12.74 17.13
CA ALA A 156 -1.13 13.50 16.11
C ALA A 156 -2.04 12.62 15.24
N MET A 157 -2.01 11.29 15.42
CA MET A 157 -2.81 10.34 14.66
C MET A 157 -3.88 9.69 15.53
N ASP A 158 -5.13 9.82 15.10
CA ASP A 158 -6.30 9.17 15.71
C ASP A 158 -6.70 7.87 15.00
N THR A 159 -6.10 7.56 13.85
CA THR A 159 -6.38 6.38 13.04
C THR A 159 -5.14 5.95 12.25
N GLY A 160 -4.85 4.65 12.23
CA GLY A 160 -3.66 4.07 11.58
C GLY A 160 -2.37 4.26 12.39
N GLU A 161 -2.47 4.86 13.57
CA GLU A 161 -1.36 5.08 14.50
C GLU A 161 -0.76 3.76 14.98
N ASP A 162 -1.62 2.74 15.11
CA ASP A 162 -1.29 1.38 15.48
C ASP A 162 -0.31 0.75 14.49
N PHE A 163 -0.62 0.80 13.20
CA PHE A 163 0.24 0.26 12.16
C PHE A 163 1.50 1.09 11.95
N LYS A 164 1.45 2.42 12.12
CA LYS A 164 2.68 3.22 12.10
C LYS A 164 3.64 2.76 13.19
N TYR A 165 3.12 2.52 14.39
CA TYR A 165 3.88 1.96 15.51
C TYR A 165 4.36 0.52 15.23
N TYR A 166 3.50 -0.36 14.71
CA TYR A 166 3.86 -1.75 14.41
C TYR A 166 4.99 -1.83 13.39
N LEU A 167 4.91 -1.06 12.31
CA LEU A 167 5.92 -1.08 11.26
C LEU A 167 7.27 -0.61 11.77
N GLU A 168 7.31 0.46 12.58
CA GLU A 168 8.56 0.92 13.17
C GLU A 168 9.13 -0.08 14.19
N LEU A 169 8.28 -0.69 15.01
CA LEU A 169 8.65 -1.73 15.96
C LEU A 169 9.26 -2.96 15.27
N TRP A 170 8.57 -3.51 14.27
CA TRP A 170 9.04 -4.69 13.52
C TRP A 170 10.28 -4.41 12.67
N ARG A 171 10.48 -3.16 12.25
CA ARG A 171 11.67 -2.75 11.48
C ARG A 171 12.92 -2.63 12.35
N THR A 172 12.77 -2.17 13.59
CA THR A 172 13.90 -1.78 14.43
C THR A 172 14.21 -2.76 15.56
N HIS A 173 13.26 -3.65 15.90
CA HIS A 173 13.38 -4.57 17.04
C HIS A 173 12.99 -6.00 16.67
N ARG A 174 13.44 -6.96 17.50
CA ARG A 174 13.12 -8.37 17.28
C ARG A 174 11.67 -8.62 17.67
N CYS A 175 10.84 -8.93 16.69
CA CYS A 175 9.42 -9.19 16.90
C CYS A 175 9.08 -10.61 16.45
N CYS A 176 8.06 -11.19 17.05
CA CYS A 176 7.41 -12.38 16.52
C CYS A 176 5.89 -12.28 16.60
N LYS A 177 5.22 -12.95 15.67
CA LYS A 177 3.81 -13.35 15.77
C LYS A 177 3.79 -14.84 16.09
N ILE A 178 3.06 -15.25 17.12
CA ILE A 178 2.95 -16.66 17.54
C ILE A 178 1.61 -17.27 17.11
N GLY A 179 1.51 -18.60 17.15
CA GLY A 179 0.32 -19.34 16.71
C GLY A 179 -0.83 -19.34 17.71
N GLN A 180 -0.63 -18.81 18.92
CA GLN A 180 -1.63 -18.69 19.97
C GLN A 180 -2.22 -17.27 19.98
N PRO A 181 -3.51 -17.10 20.29
CA PRO A 181 -4.06 -15.79 20.56
C PRO A 181 -3.53 -15.23 21.88
N LEU A 182 -3.43 -13.90 21.95
CA LEU A 182 -3.08 -13.19 23.18
C LEU A 182 -4.24 -12.35 23.72
N PHE A 183 -5.21 -12.06 22.86
CA PHE A 183 -6.40 -11.28 23.13
C PHE A 183 -7.55 -11.78 22.26
N ILE A 184 -8.77 -11.36 22.61
CA ILE A 184 -10.01 -11.63 21.90
C ILE A 184 -10.58 -10.29 21.47
N ASN A 185 -10.70 -10.09 20.16
CA ASN A 185 -11.32 -8.91 19.58
C ASN A 185 -12.84 -9.00 19.66
N ARG A 186 -13.51 -8.09 20.38
CA ARG A 186 -14.98 -8.07 20.45
C ARG A 186 -15.57 -7.22 19.33
N ARG A 187 -16.03 -7.90 18.27
CA ARG A 187 -16.57 -7.28 17.05
C ARG A 187 -17.95 -6.67 17.32
N GLY A 188 -18.11 -5.40 16.93
CA GLY A 188 -19.37 -4.66 17.04
C GLY A 188 -19.51 -3.81 18.32
N ALA A 189 -18.50 -3.81 19.20
CA ALA A 189 -18.45 -3.00 20.42
C ALA A 189 -17.57 -1.73 20.27
N HIS A 190 -17.49 -1.19 19.05
CA HIS A 190 -16.55 -0.11 18.73
C HIS A 190 -16.89 1.21 19.44
N SER A 191 -15.83 1.96 19.78
CA SER A 191 -15.96 3.29 20.36
C SER A 191 -16.71 4.25 19.44
N THR A 192 -17.53 5.09 20.06
CA THR A 192 -18.23 6.19 19.40
C THR A 192 -17.63 7.51 19.90
N GLY A 193 -17.24 8.41 19.00
CA GLY A 193 -16.68 9.70 19.40
C GLY A 193 -15.99 10.46 18.27
N PRO A 194 -15.53 11.70 18.53
CA PRO A 194 -14.95 12.57 17.50
C PRO A 194 -13.61 12.05 16.93
N ARG A 195 -12.95 11.12 17.62
CA ARG A 195 -11.67 10.48 17.25
C ARG A 195 -11.80 8.99 16.90
N SER A 196 -13.02 8.51 16.66
CA SER A 196 -13.27 7.14 16.17
C SER A 196 -13.29 7.10 14.64
N ALA A 197 -12.79 6.01 14.06
CA ALA A 197 -12.92 5.71 12.64
C ALA A 197 -13.62 4.37 12.45
N ASP A 198 -14.43 4.27 11.40
CA ASP A 198 -14.96 2.99 10.96
C ASP A 198 -13.89 2.18 10.20
N GLY A 199 -14.24 0.96 9.79
CA GLY A 199 -13.30 0.09 9.06
C GLY A 199 -12.82 0.68 7.72
N GLY A 200 -13.63 1.53 7.09
CA GLY A 200 -13.27 2.22 5.84
C GLY A 200 -12.23 3.31 6.08
N GLY A 201 -12.46 4.17 7.06
CA GLY A 201 -11.53 5.22 7.49
C GLY A 201 -10.20 4.64 7.99
N TRP A 202 -10.25 3.55 8.77
CA TRP A 202 -9.04 2.83 9.18
C TRP A 202 -8.27 2.28 7.98
N ARG A 203 -8.94 1.66 7.02
CA ARG A 203 -8.29 1.13 5.83
C ARG A 203 -7.56 2.21 5.03
N GLN A 204 -8.20 3.35 4.80
CA GLN A 204 -7.56 4.49 4.11
C GLN A 204 -6.33 4.99 4.87
N ALA A 205 -6.43 5.18 6.18
CA ALA A 205 -5.31 5.65 7.00
C ALA A 205 -4.13 4.66 6.98
N VAL A 206 -4.39 3.36 7.14
CA VAL A 206 -3.33 2.34 7.11
C VAL A 206 -2.71 2.22 5.73
N THR A 207 -3.49 2.36 4.64
CA THR A 207 -2.91 2.39 3.30
C THR A 207 -1.93 3.55 3.11
N ARG A 208 -2.24 4.75 3.65
CA ARG A 208 -1.30 5.88 3.67
C ARG A 208 -0.02 5.55 4.44
N VAL A 209 -0.16 4.99 5.65
CA VAL A 209 0.97 4.57 6.48
C VAL A 209 1.88 3.59 5.74
N PHE A 210 1.30 2.59 5.07
CA PHE A 210 2.06 1.64 4.25
C PHE A 210 2.76 2.35 3.10
N GLY A 211 2.05 3.20 2.36
CA GLY A 211 2.63 3.99 1.26
C GLY A 211 3.85 4.80 1.71
N ASP A 212 3.75 5.50 2.84
CA ASP A 212 4.85 6.29 3.42
C ASP A 212 6.03 5.41 3.83
N PHE A 213 5.74 4.26 4.43
CA PHE A 213 6.74 3.28 4.85
C PHE A 213 7.52 2.73 3.65
N PHE A 214 6.83 2.28 2.59
CA PHE A 214 7.45 1.71 1.40
C PHE A 214 8.23 2.73 0.57
N ARG A 215 7.85 4.01 0.58
CA ARG A 215 8.66 5.08 -0.07
C ARG A 215 10.06 5.20 0.54
N THR A 216 10.20 4.89 1.83
CA THR A 216 11.50 4.96 2.51
C THR A 216 12.16 3.59 2.68
N HIS A 217 11.39 2.50 2.56
CA HIS A 217 11.83 1.11 2.75
C HIS A 217 11.27 0.19 1.66
N PRO A 218 11.68 0.36 0.39
CA PRO A 218 11.13 -0.42 -0.71
C PRO A 218 11.50 -1.90 -0.60
N ILE A 219 10.50 -2.77 -0.70
CA ILE A 219 10.72 -4.22 -0.86
C ILE A 219 10.83 -4.53 -2.34
N VAL A 220 11.87 -5.25 -2.75
CA VAL A 220 12.02 -5.72 -4.12
C VAL A 220 11.55 -7.17 -4.24
N ILE A 221 10.47 -7.38 -4.99
CA ILE A 221 10.02 -8.71 -5.38
C ILE A 221 10.73 -9.11 -6.66
N ASN A 222 11.31 -10.31 -6.67
CA ASN A 222 12.01 -10.86 -7.82
C ASN A 222 11.30 -12.13 -8.30
N PHE A 223 11.19 -12.28 -9.61
CA PHE A 223 10.66 -13.49 -10.25
C PHE A 223 11.33 -13.73 -11.61
N VAL A 224 11.01 -14.85 -12.25
CA VAL A 224 11.59 -15.25 -13.53
C VAL A 224 10.49 -15.37 -14.57
N VAL A 225 10.65 -14.68 -15.70
CA VAL A 225 9.77 -14.78 -16.86
C VAL A 225 10.60 -15.19 -18.07
N SER A 226 10.26 -16.32 -18.69
CA SER A 226 10.99 -16.87 -19.84
C SER A 226 12.52 -16.96 -19.64
N GLY A 227 12.97 -17.30 -18.42
CA GLY A 227 14.41 -17.40 -18.08
C GLY A 227 15.09 -16.08 -17.74
N VAL A 228 14.40 -14.94 -17.85
CA VAL A 228 14.91 -13.61 -17.48
C VAL A 228 14.47 -13.27 -16.07
N LYS A 229 15.42 -12.82 -15.24
CA LYS A 229 15.11 -12.30 -13.90
C LYS A 229 14.49 -10.92 -14.01
N VAL A 230 13.34 -10.75 -13.37
CA VAL A 230 12.58 -9.50 -13.28
C VAL A 230 12.50 -9.10 -11.82
N GLY A 231 12.63 -7.81 -11.52
CA GLY A 231 12.46 -7.27 -10.18
C GLY A 231 11.60 -6.01 -10.15
N PHE A 232 10.75 -5.89 -9.14
CA PHE A 232 9.94 -4.69 -8.92
C PHE A 232 9.97 -4.27 -7.45
N ALA A 233 10.18 -2.99 -7.21
CA ALA A 233 9.96 -2.37 -5.91
C ALA A 233 8.46 -2.23 -5.66
N ILE A 234 8.02 -2.63 -4.47
CA ILE A 234 6.63 -2.52 -4.01
C ILE A 234 6.46 -1.18 -3.30
N ALA A 235 5.57 -0.33 -3.81
CA ALA A 235 5.18 0.93 -3.15
C ALA A 235 3.96 0.77 -2.24
N ASN A 236 3.00 -0.05 -2.67
CA ASN A 236 1.77 -0.29 -1.94
C ASN A 236 1.27 -1.70 -2.31
N PRO A 237 1.29 -2.69 -1.40
CA PRO A 237 0.82 -4.04 -1.68
C PRO A 237 -0.68 -4.10 -2.01
N PHE A 238 -1.44 -3.03 -1.75
CA PHE A 238 -2.87 -2.94 -2.07
C PHE A 238 -3.15 -2.33 -3.44
N ASP A 239 -2.16 -1.71 -4.07
CA ASP A 239 -2.27 -1.22 -5.44
C ASP A 239 -2.47 -2.38 -6.44
N ARG A 240 -3.21 -2.14 -7.51
CA ARG A 240 -3.59 -3.17 -8.49
C ARG A 240 -2.36 -3.73 -9.21
N ILE A 241 -1.41 -2.89 -9.59
CA ILE A 241 -0.18 -3.31 -10.28
C ILE A 241 0.70 -4.11 -9.32
N HIS A 242 0.94 -3.59 -8.11
CA HIS A 242 1.78 -4.29 -7.14
C HIS A 242 1.21 -5.66 -6.71
N ARG A 243 -0.12 -5.83 -6.65
CA ARG A 243 -0.74 -7.14 -6.41
C ARG A 243 -0.35 -8.19 -7.46
N HIS A 244 -0.10 -7.79 -8.71
CA HIS A 244 0.40 -8.69 -9.75
C HIS A 244 1.87 -9.07 -9.49
N TYR A 245 2.70 -8.12 -9.06
CA TYR A 245 4.09 -8.39 -8.71
C TYR A 245 4.21 -9.38 -7.55
N LEU A 246 3.34 -9.28 -6.54
CA LEU A 246 3.27 -10.24 -5.44
C LEU A 246 2.90 -11.65 -5.91
N ARG A 247 2.08 -11.74 -6.96
CA ARG A 247 1.77 -13.00 -7.67
C ARG A 247 2.84 -13.42 -8.67
N ARG A 248 3.95 -12.67 -8.75
CA ARG A 248 5.11 -12.95 -9.61
C ARG A 248 4.77 -12.93 -11.10
N VAL A 249 3.88 -12.04 -11.50
CA VAL A 249 3.48 -11.80 -12.89
C VAL A 249 3.49 -10.30 -13.17
N PHE A 250 3.62 -9.90 -14.45
CA PHE A 250 3.40 -8.51 -14.84
C PHE A 250 1.91 -8.17 -14.72
N PHE A 251 1.63 -6.87 -14.52
CA PHE A 251 0.30 -6.34 -14.77
C PHE A 251 0.05 -6.33 -16.30
N GLU A 252 -1.17 -6.62 -16.73
CA GLU A 252 -1.55 -6.66 -18.17
C GLU A 252 -0.69 -7.63 -19.01
N GLN A 253 -0.44 -8.83 -18.48
CA GLN A 253 0.42 -9.84 -19.12
C GLN A 253 -0.08 -10.22 -20.53
N GLU A 254 -1.39 -10.34 -20.75
CA GLU A 254 -1.93 -10.73 -22.06
C GLU A 254 -1.71 -9.62 -23.11
N GLU A 255 -1.91 -8.37 -22.70
CA GLU A 255 -1.67 -7.17 -23.50
C GLU A 255 -0.19 -7.07 -23.86
N LEU A 256 0.70 -7.22 -22.88
CA LEU A 256 2.15 -7.20 -23.08
C LEU A 256 2.62 -8.27 -24.07
N ASP A 257 2.10 -9.49 -23.95
CA ASP A 257 2.43 -10.59 -24.86
C ASP A 257 1.90 -10.32 -26.28
N CYS A 258 0.72 -9.70 -26.42
CA CYS A 258 0.19 -9.24 -27.70
C CYS A 258 1.08 -8.15 -28.33
N LEU A 259 1.49 -7.15 -27.54
CA LEU A 259 2.35 -6.06 -28.01
C LEU A 259 3.73 -6.57 -28.45
N ARG A 260 4.31 -7.52 -27.70
CA ARG A 260 5.57 -8.18 -28.06
C ARG A 260 5.51 -8.89 -29.42
N GLY A 261 4.36 -9.46 -29.77
CA GLY A 261 4.15 -10.10 -31.07
C GLY A 261 3.95 -9.12 -32.23
N LEU A 262 3.54 -7.88 -31.94
CA LEU A 262 3.16 -6.89 -32.94
C LEU A 262 4.24 -5.83 -33.19
N VAL A 263 4.91 -5.35 -32.15
CA VAL A 263 5.92 -4.28 -32.23
C VAL A 263 7.28 -4.89 -32.58
N PRO A 264 7.89 -4.54 -33.73
CA PRO A 264 9.16 -5.13 -34.15
C PRO A 264 10.33 -4.80 -33.23
N ALA A 265 11.31 -5.70 -33.14
CA ALA A 265 12.58 -5.42 -32.48
C ALA A 265 13.29 -4.21 -33.14
N GLY A 266 14.00 -3.42 -32.34
CA GLY A 266 14.62 -2.17 -32.80
C GLY A 266 13.66 -0.99 -32.95
N SER A 267 12.39 -1.13 -32.53
CA SER A 267 11.41 -0.04 -32.51
C SER A 267 11.79 1.07 -31.52
N SER A 268 11.41 2.30 -31.84
CA SER A 268 11.43 3.43 -30.90
C SER A 268 10.07 3.57 -30.24
N ILE A 269 10.03 3.42 -28.91
CA ILE A 269 8.81 3.36 -28.10
C ILE A 269 8.61 4.66 -27.34
N LEU A 270 7.39 5.19 -27.37
CA LEU A 270 6.94 6.30 -26.54
C LEU A 270 5.85 5.79 -25.57
N GLU A 271 6.17 5.77 -24.28
CA GLU A 271 5.27 5.36 -23.19
C GLU A 271 4.72 6.61 -22.50
N ILE A 272 3.43 6.88 -22.64
CA ILE A 272 2.76 7.99 -21.97
C ILE A 272 1.89 7.45 -20.84
N GLY A 273 2.18 7.89 -19.61
CA GLY A 273 1.58 7.32 -18.39
C GLY A 273 2.33 6.06 -17.93
N ALA A 274 3.65 6.18 -17.79
CA ALA A 274 4.51 5.05 -17.47
C ALA A 274 4.26 4.45 -16.07
N ASN A 275 3.63 5.21 -15.18
CA ASN A 275 3.30 4.85 -13.80
C ASN A 275 4.54 4.30 -13.08
N VAL A 276 4.46 3.16 -12.39
CA VAL A 276 5.60 2.51 -11.71
C VAL A 276 6.55 1.76 -12.66
N GLY A 277 6.35 1.85 -13.98
CA GLY A 277 7.25 1.28 -14.99
C GLY A 277 7.02 -0.18 -15.37
N ASN A 278 5.81 -0.71 -15.14
CA ASN A 278 5.44 -2.08 -15.53
C ASN A 278 5.79 -2.38 -17.00
N HIS A 279 5.26 -1.55 -17.90
CA HIS A 279 5.42 -1.66 -19.34
C HIS A 279 6.84 -1.35 -19.79
N VAL A 280 7.45 -0.29 -19.26
CA VAL A 280 8.83 0.11 -19.54
C VAL A 280 9.82 -1.03 -19.26
N VAL A 281 9.67 -1.71 -18.12
CA VAL A 281 10.51 -2.87 -17.77
C VAL A 281 10.28 -4.03 -18.72
N TYR A 282 9.02 -4.33 -19.05
CA TYR A 282 8.71 -5.41 -19.99
C TYR A 282 9.33 -5.13 -21.38
N TYR A 283 9.19 -3.91 -21.88
CA TYR A 283 9.73 -3.48 -23.17
C TYR A 283 11.26 -3.64 -23.19
N GLY A 284 11.94 -3.13 -22.16
CA GLY A 284 13.39 -3.18 -22.05
C GLY A 284 13.95 -4.61 -21.97
N LEU A 285 13.23 -5.53 -21.33
CA LEU A 285 13.70 -6.91 -21.12
C LEU A 285 13.31 -7.87 -22.26
N PHE A 286 12.17 -7.66 -22.91
CA PHE A 286 11.58 -8.69 -23.78
C PHE A 286 11.33 -8.27 -25.24
N MET A 287 11.48 -6.97 -25.57
CA MET A 287 11.15 -6.46 -26.91
C MET A 287 12.35 -5.93 -27.70
N ALA A 288 13.55 -5.87 -27.10
CA ALA A 288 14.76 -5.35 -27.73
C ALA A 288 14.56 -4.00 -28.46
N PRO A 289 14.03 -2.97 -27.79
CA PRO A 289 13.77 -1.67 -28.41
C PRO A 289 15.08 -0.94 -28.72
N ARG A 290 15.05 -0.06 -29.72
CA ARG A 290 16.15 0.89 -29.96
C ARG A 290 16.18 1.96 -28.89
N ARG A 291 15.01 2.44 -28.47
CA ARG A 291 14.83 3.46 -27.45
C ARG A 291 13.43 3.37 -26.84
N ILE A 292 13.31 3.74 -25.57
CA ILE A 292 12.07 3.96 -24.85
C ILE A 292 12.13 5.39 -24.27
N ILE A 293 11.12 6.21 -24.58
CA ILE A 293 10.88 7.49 -23.91
C ILE A 293 9.64 7.28 -23.03
N ALA A 294 9.83 7.30 -21.72
CA ALA A 294 8.77 7.11 -20.74
C ALA A 294 8.39 8.45 -20.09
N VAL A 295 7.10 8.79 -20.10
CA VAL A 295 6.58 10.04 -19.57
C VAL A 295 5.70 9.74 -18.36
N GLU A 296 6.03 10.34 -17.22
CA GLU A 296 5.28 10.18 -15.97
C GLU A 296 5.26 11.49 -15.15
N PRO A 297 4.09 12.10 -14.92
CA PRO A 297 3.96 13.34 -14.15
C PRO A 297 3.95 13.15 -12.63
N ASN A 298 3.50 11.99 -12.11
CA ASN A 298 3.32 11.76 -10.68
C ASN A 298 4.67 11.49 -9.99
N PRO A 299 5.14 12.37 -9.07
CA PRO A 299 6.43 12.19 -8.42
C PRO A 299 6.57 10.87 -7.64
N ALA A 300 5.48 10.36 -7.07
CA ALA A 300 5.49 9.09 -6.36
C ALA A 300 5.68 7.92 -7.33
N ALA A 301 4.94 7.88 -8.44
CA ALA A 301 5.09 6.85 -9.46
C ALA A 301 6.47 6.92 -10.14
N LEU A 302 6.93 8.14 -10.45
CA LEU A 302 8.22 8.43 -11.04
C LEU A 302 9.40 7.87 -10.21
N HIS A 303 9.32 8.00 -8.88
CA HIS A 303 10.31 7.42 -7.97
C HIS A 303 10.44 5.91 -8.20
N PHE A 304 9.31 5.19 -8.27
CA PHE A 304 9.30 3.75 -8.49
C PHE A 304 9.64 3.36 -9.93
N LEU A 305 9.23 4.13 -10.95
CA LEU A 305 9.64 3.94 -12.33
C LEU A 305 11.17 3.93 -12.46
N LYS A 306 11.83 4.98 -11.97
CA LYS A 306 13.30 5.07 -11.99
C LYS A 306 13.94 3.91 -11.22
N LYS A 307 13.35 3.54 -10.06
CA LYS A 307 13.84 2.42 -9.25
C LYS A 307 13.72 1.09 -9.98
N ASN A 308 12.63 0.85 -10.68
CA ASN A 308 12.37 -0.39 -11.41
C ASN A 308 13.24 -0.49 -12.67
N VAL A 309 13.52 0.62 -13.36
CA VAL A 309 14.54 0.71 -14.42
C VAL A 309 15.92 0.31 -13.88
N GLU A 310 16.31 0.82 -12.71
CA GLU A 310 17.58 0.47 -12.03
C GLU A 310 17.65 -1.01 -11.62
N ILE A 311 16.60 -1.52 -10.95
CA ILE A 311 16.52 -2.92 -10.47
C ILE A 311 16.73 -3.91 -11.61
N ASN A 312 16.14 -3.63 -12.78
CA ASN A 312 16.24 -4.48 -13.96
C ASN A 312 17.45 -4.17 -14.84
N ARG A 313 18.31 -3.23 -14.44
CA ARG A 313 19.55 -2.85 -15.14
C ARG A 313 19.33 -2.50 -16.61
N LEU A 314 18.24 -1.79 -16.90
CA LEU A 314 17.99 -1.32 -18.25
C LEU A 314 19.03 -0.26 -18.62
N ASP A 315 19.49 -0.28 -19.86
CA ASP A 315 20.52 0.63 -20.36
C ASP A 315 19.98 2.08 -20.35
N PRO A 316 20.66 3.03 -19.67
CA PRO A 316 20.30 4.46 -19.74
C PRO A 316 20.36 5.06 -21.15
N ALA A 317 21.12 4.47 -22.07
CA ALA A 317 21.10 4.86 -23.48
C ALA A 317 19.81 4.42 -24.20
N THR A 318 19.13 3.39 -23.69
CA THR A 318 17.87 2.88 -24.22
C THR A 318 16.67 3.55 -23.57
N VAL A 319 16.69 3.82 -22.25
CA VAL A 319 15.52 4.34 -21.51
C VAL A 319 15.73 5.77 -21.07
N THR A 320 14.91 6.70 -21.59
CA THR A 320 14.82 8.09 -21.13
C THR A 320 13.51 8.30 -20.38
N VAL A 321 13.56 8.91 -19.19
CA VAL A 321 12.36 9.25 -18.40
C VAL A 321 12.15 10.77 -18.42
N LEU A 322 10.93 11.21 -18.74
CA LEU A 322 10.52 12.61 -18.76
C LEU A 322 9.49 12.87 -17.64
N GLU A 323 9.77 13.88 -16.81
CA GLU A 323 9.00 14.23 -15.61
C GLU A 323 7.96 15.30 -15.92
N CYS A 324 7.02 14.96 -16.81
CA CYS A 324 5.99 15.88 -17.27
C CYS A 324 4.70 15.13 -17.60
N GLY A 325 3.61 15.87 -17.78
CA GLY A 325 2.37 15.36 -18.35
C GLY A 325 2.30 15.60 -19.85
N VAL A 326 1.32 14.95 -20.49
CA VAL A 326 1.02 15.14 -21.92
C VAL A 326 -0.39 15.69 -22.09
N GLY A 327 -0.55 16.61 -23.04
CA GLY A 327 -1.84 17.18 -23.42
C GLY A 327 -1.83 17.77 -24.82
N ASP A 328 -2.88 18.49 -25.17
CA ASP A 328 -3.05 19.12 -26.49
C ASP A 328 -2.19 20.38 -26.68
N ARG A 329 -1.74 20.98 -25.57
CA ARG A 329 -0.91 22.20 -25.54
C ARG A 329 -0.03 22.26 -24.30
N ALA A 330 0.99 23.11 -24.37
CA ALA A 330 1.82 23.40 -23.21
C ALA A 330 1.02 24.12 -22.11
N GLY A 331 1.22 23.72 -20.85
CA GLY A 331 0.52 24.34 -19.72
C GLY A 331 0.98 23.83 -18.36
N SER A 332 0.40 24.41 -17.31
CA SER A 332 0.59 23.98 -15.91
C SER A 332 -0.69 23.32 -15.40
N PHE A 333 -0.51 22.19 -14.74
CA PHE A 333 -1.60 21.36 -14.22
C PHE A 333 -1.28 20.96 -12.78
N ASP A 334 -2.32 20.65 -12.02
CA ASP A 334 -2.20 19.97 -10.74
C ASP A 334 -2.53 18.50 -10.87
N LEU A 335 -1.85 17.69 -10.06
CA LEU A 335 -2.11 16.28 -9.94
C LEU A 335 -3.22 16.05 -8.92
N CYS A 336 -4.40 15.65 -9.40
CA CYS A 336 -5.51 15.24 -8.57
C CYS A 336 -5.46 13.72 -8.37
N VAL A 337 -5.08 13.30 -7.17
CA VAL A 337 -5.08 11.89 -6.77
C VAL A 337 -6.39 11.61 -6.03
N ALA A 338 -7.33 10.93 -6.68
CA ALA A 338 -8.64 10.63 -6.10
C ALA A 338 -8.55 9.60 -4.97
N ASP A 339 -7.58 8.67 -5.07
CA ASP A 339 -7.25 7.68 -4.05
C ASP A 339 -5.72 7.57 -3.95
N GLU A 340 -5.15 7.96 -2.81
CA GLU A 340 -3.69 7.86 -2.58
C GLU A 340 -3.20 6.40 -2.56
N ALA A 341 -4.11 5.43 -2.42
CA ALA A 341 -3.82 4.01 -2.54
C ALA A 341 -3.58 3.55 -3.99
N ASP A 342 -4.12 4.26 -4.98
CA ASP A 342 -4.04 3.95 -6.39
C ASP A 342 -3.28 5.06 -7.13
N LEU A 343 -1.97 4.85 -7.30
CA LEU A 343 -1.12 5.81 -8.01
C LEU A 343 -1.54 5.97 -9.48
N GLY A 344 -2.20 4.97 -10.07
CA GLY A 344 -2.70 5.00 -11.45
C GLY A 344 -4.01 5.77 -11.61
N ALA A 345 -4.74 6.04 -10.52
CA ALA A 345 -5.97 6.84 -10.56
C ALA A 345 -5.72 8.36 -10.59
N ALA A 346 -4.45 8.79 -10.63
CA ALA A 346 -4.10 10.20 -10.66
C ALA A 346 -4.49 10.84 -12.00
N ARG A 347 -5.14 12.00 -11.93
CA ARG A 347 -5.55 12.80 -13.11
C ARG A 347 -4.89 14.15 -13.10
N LEU A 348 -4.58 14.68 -14.27
CA LEU A 348 -4.10 16.06 -14.40
C LEU A 348 -5.29 17.00 -14.62
N VAL A 349 -5.34 18.08 -13.84
CA VAL A 349 -6.37 19.12 -13.96
C VAL A 349 -5.68 20.46 -14.26
N PRO A 350 -6.14 21.23 -15.26
CA PRO A 350 -5.55 22.54 -15.56
C PRO A 350 -5.55 23.44 -14.33
N ALA A 351 -4.39 24.02 -14.00
CA ALA A 351 -4.24 24.89 -12.84
C ALA A 351 -3.19 25.97 -13.15
N GLU A 352 -3.59 27.23 -13.07
CA GLU A 352 -2.66 28.35 -13.24
C GLU A 352 -1.59 28.31 -12.13
N GLY A 353 -0.32 28.17 -12.50
CA GLY A 353 0.77 27.95 -11.54
C GLY A 353 0.83 26.54 -10.95
N GLY A 354 0.11 25.57 -11.54
CA GLY A 354 0.14 24.16 -11.15
C GLY A 354 1.53 23.54 -11.20
N ARG A 355 1.75 22.51 -10.37
CA ARG A 355 3.09 21.94 -10.14
C ARG A 355 3.60 21.03 -11.25
N VAL A 356 2.73 20.55 -12.12
CA VAL A 356 3.08 19.64 -13.22
C VAL A 356 3.11 20.42 -14.53
N ALA A 357 4.26 20.39 -15.21
CA ALA A 357 4.37 20.87 -16.58
C ALA A 357 3.75 19.85 -17.54
N VAL A 358 2.91 20.32 -18.46
CA VAL A 358 2.28 19.51 -19.51
C VAL A 358 2.78 20.00 -20.87
N HIS A 359 3.07 19.07 -21.78
CA HIS A 359 3.55 19.34 -23.12
C HIS A 359 2.82 18.50 -24.18
N PRO A 360 2.64 19.00 -25.41
CA PRO A 360 2.23 18.16 -26.52
C PRO A 360 3.37 17.20 -26.90
N ILE A 361 3.02 15.98 -27.33
CA ILE A 361 3.99 14.96 -27.76
C ILE A 361 4.88 15.47 -28.89
N ASP A 362 4.31 16.27 -29.81
CA ASP A 362 5.03 16.88 -30.93
C ASP A 362 6.21 17.77 -30.47
N ASP A 363 6.15 18.32 -29.24
CA ASP A 363 7.26 19.11 -28.66
C ASP A 363 8.30 18.23 -27.95
N LEU A 364 7.90 17.05 -27.48
CA LEU A 364 8.73 16.15 -26.67
C LEU A 364 9.65 15.26 -27.51
N VAL A 365 9.21 14.85 -28.70
CA VAL A 365 9.94 13.87 -29.52
C VAL A 365 10.07 14.36 -30.95
N ARG A 366 11.31 14.41 -31.46
CA ARG A 366 11.60 14.81 -32.85
C ARG A 366 12.11 13.65 -33.70
N GLU A 367 12.52 12.57 -33.06
CA GLU A 367 13.00 11.36 -33.70
C GLU A 367 11.85 10.44 -34.11
N ARG A 368 12.17 9.43 -34.92
CA ARG A 368 11.19 8.44 -35.38
C ARG A 368 10.59 7.68 -34.19
N VAL A 369 9.25 7.55 -34.20
CA VAL A 369 8.49 6.76 -33.23
C VAL A 369 7.76 5.63 -33.95
N ASP A 370 7.93 4.41 -33.48
CA ASP A 370 7.33 3.20 -34.07
C ASP A 370 6.09 2.73 -33.31
N PHE A 371 6.06 3.01 -32.01
CA PHE A 371 5.01 2.56 -31.10
C PHE A 371 4.75 3.62 -30.04
N ILE A 372 3.48 3.93 -29.79
CA ILE A 372 3.04 4.83 -28.72
C ILE A 372 2.04 4.09 -27.81
N LYS A 373 2.33 4.05 -26.50
CA LYS A 373 1.33 3.75 -25.47
C LYS A 373 0.77 5.04 -24.88
N ILE A 374 -0.55 5.13 -24.71
CA ILE A 374 -1.23 6.26 -24.05
C ILE A 374 -2.17 5.71 -22.96
N ASP A 375 -1.91 6.10 -21.72
CA ASP A 375 -2.66 5.69 -20.54
C ASP A 375 -2.63 6.84 -19.52
N VAL A 376 -3.53 7.80 -19.69
CA VAL A 376 -3.48 9.11 -19.01
C VAL A 376 -4.79 9.47 -18.31
N ALA A 377 -5.56 8.45 -17.91
CA ALA A 377 -6.74 8.55 -17.07
C ALA A 377 -7.76 9.64 -17.48
N GLY A 378 -8.16 9.65 -18.76
CA GLY A 378 -9.21 10.55 -19.29
C GLY A 378 -8.71 11.65 -20.24
N MET A 379 -7.39 11.84 -20.36
CA MET A 379 -6.76 12.81 -21.28
C MET A 379 -6.30 12.18 -22.60
N GLU A 380 -6.74 10.96 -22.93
CA GLU A 380 -6.22 10.21 -24.06
C GLU A 380 -6.49 10.91 -25.40
N MET A 381 -7.62 11.62 -25.53
CA MET A 381 -7.94 12.41 -26.72
C MET A 381 -7.07 13.67 -26.84
N ASP A 382 -6.73 14.32 -25.72
CA ASP A 382 -5.84 15.48 -25.69
C ASP A 382 -4.41 15.07 -26.04
N ALA A 383 -3.95 13.91 -25.53
CA ALA A 383 -2.66 13.34 -25.90
C ALA A 383 -2.57 13.01 -27.40
N LEU A 384 -3.63 12.44 -28.00
CA LEU A 384 -3.69 12.22 -29.45
C LEU A 384 -3.65 13.54 -30.24
N SER A 385 -4.33 14.58 -29.76
CA SER A 385 -4.29 15.92 -30.36
C SER A 385 -2.87 16.51 -30.31
N GLY A 386 -2.19 16.39 -29.17
CA GLY A 386 -0.81 16.82 -28.98
C GLY A 386 0.24 16.00 -29.74
N ALA A 387 -0.13 14.84 -30.28
CA ALA A 387 0.73 13.96 -31.08
C ALA A 387 0.43 14.02 -32.59
N ARG A 388 -0.37 14.99 -33.04
CA ARG A 388 -0.91 15.03 -34.40
C ARG A 388 0.18 14.93 -35.46
N ASN A 389 1.26 15.70 -35.33
CA ASN A 389 2.33 15.70 -36.34
C ASN A 389 3.17 14.42 -36.26
N THR A 390 3.51 13.97 -35.05
CA THR A 390 4.24 12.71 -34.83
C THR A 390 3.49 11.51 -35.42
N ILE A 391 2.18 11.39 -35.17
CA ILE A 391 1.33 10.30 -35.68
C ILE A 391 1.21 10.38 -37.21
N ALA A 392 0.98 11.57 -37.76
CA ALA A 392 0.86 11.76 -39.20
C ALA A 392 2.16 11.40 -39.94
N LEU A 393 3.32 11.75 -39.36
CA LEU A 393 4.62 11.55 -39.96
C LEU A 393 5.12 10.10 -39.85
N HIS A 394 5.01 9.51 -38.66
CA HIS A 394 5.65 8.21 -38.37
C HIS A 394 4.73 7.01 -38.45
N ARG A 395 3.41 7.23 -38.41
CA ARG A 395 2.39 6.17 -38.46
C ARG A 395 2.68 5.04 -37.45
N PRO A 396 2.90 5.35 -36.16
CA PRO A 396 3.25 4.33 -35.17
C PRO A 396 2.08 3.38 -34.91
N ILE A 397 2.36 2.18 -34.41
CA ILE A 397 1.36 1.35 -33.74
C ILE A 397 0.92 2.07 -32.46
N LEU A 398 -0.37 2.04 -32.14
CA LEU A 398 -0.91 2.67 -30.92
C LEU A 398 -1.46 1.60 -29.98
N PHE A 399 -1.18 1.75 -28.69
CA PHE A 399 -1.86 1.04 -27.61
C PHE A 399 -2.40 2.07 -26.62
N ILE A 400 -3.72 2.15 -26.47
CA ILE A 400 -4.36 3.27 -25.78
C ILE A 400 -5.45 2.79 -24.85
N GLU A 401 -5.39 3.19 -23.58
CA GLU A 401 -6.51 3.07 -22.65
C GLU A 401 -7.54 4.15 -23.02
N VAL A 402 -8.76 3.72 -23.33
CA VAL A 402 -9.85 4.61 -23.73
C VAL A 402 -10.98 4.48 -22.74
N GLY A 403 -11.27 5.55 -22.01
CA GLY A 403 -12.40 5.59 -21.08
C GLY A 403 -13.72 5.44 -21.83
N SER A 404 -14.73 4.86 -21.18
CA SER A 404 -16.04 4.62 -21.82
C SER A 404 -16.65 5.88 -22.45
N ALA A 405 -16.42 7.06 -21.85
CA ALA A 405 -16.91 8.35 -22.36
C ALA A 405 -16.23 8.81 -23.67
N ASN A 406 -15.00 8.35 -23.93
CA ASN A 406 -14.19 8.77 -25.08
C ASN A 406 -14.18 7.72 -26.20
N ARG A 407 -14.81 6.55 -25.99
CA ARG A 407 -14.76 5.42 -26.92
C ARG A 407 -15.18 5.80 -28.34
N ASP A 408 -16.36 6.38 -28.52
CA ASP A 408 -16.86 6.73 -29.85
C ASP A 408 -15.96 7.76 -30.54
N ALA A 409 -15.49 8.76 -29.80
CA ALA A 409 -14.57 9.78 -30.30
C ALA A 409 -13.24 9.19 -30.77
N PHE A 410 -12.70 8.23 -30.02
CA PHE A 410 -11.46 7.55 -30.39
C PHE A 410 -11.62 6.68 -31.65
N PHE A 411 -12.72 5.94 -31.78
CA PHE A 411 -12.95 5.08 -32.94
C PHE A 411 -13.14 5.91 -34.22
N ASP A 412 -13.88 7.02 -34.13
CA ASP A 412 -14.00 8.00 -35.21
C ASP A 412 -12.64 8.61 -35.58
N TRP A 413 -11.84 8.99 -34.57
CA TRP A 413 -10.50 9.52 -34.77
C TRP A 413 -9.60 8.50 -35.48
N ALA A 414 -9.63 7.23 -35.07
CA ALA A 414 -8.82 6.18 -35.66
C ALA A 414 -9.17 6.01 -37.15
N GLY A 415 -10.45 5.91 -37.50
CA GLY A 415 -10.90 5.80 -38.88
C GLY A 415 -10.47 6.99 -39.74
N ARG A 416 -10.63 8.23 -39.25
CA ARG A 416 -10.25 9.45 -39.97
C ARG A 416 -8.74 9.58 -40.18
N ASN A 417 -7.94 9.02 -39.28
CA ASN A 417 -6.49 9.04 -39.36
C ASN A 417 -5.92 7.75 -39.98
N GLY A 418 -6.74 6.93 -40.65
CA GLY A 418 -6.27 5.73 -41.35
C GLY A 418 -5.74 4.66 -40.42
N TYR A 419 -6.34 4.47 -39.26
CA TYR A 419 -6.05 3.39 -38.33
C TYR A 419 -7.23 2.41 -38.28
N ARG A 420 -6.92 1.13 -38.13
CA ARG A 420 -7.90 0.10 -37.76
C ARG A 420 -7.61 -0.42 -36.37
N ILE A 421 -8.66 -0.76 -35.62
CA ILE A 421 -8.53 -1.42 -34.32
C ILE A 421 -8.23 -2.89 -34.57
N ALA A 422 -7.04 -3.33 -34.18
CA ALA A 422 -6.56 -4.70 -34.39
C ALA A 422 -6.96 -5.63 -33.24
N LYS A 423 -6.99 -5.12 -32.00
CA LYS A 423 -7.41 -5.86 -30.81
C LYS A 423 -7.95 -4.89 -29.76
N GLU A 424 -8.88 -5.37 -28.94
CA GLU A 424 -9.40 -4.66 -27.77
C GLU A 424 -9.35 -5.58 -26.55
N PHE A 425 -9.02 -4.99 -25.40
CA PHE A 425 -9.03 -5.64 -24.10
C PHE A 425 -9.98 -4.87 -23.18
N PRO A 426 -11.21 -5.38 -22.94
CA PRO A 426 -12.19 -4.70 -22.11
C PRO A 426 -11.75 -4.58 -20.65
N CYS A 427 -11.96 -3.41 -20.05
CA CYS A 427 -11.83 -3.16 -18.62
C CYS A 427 -13.19 -2.69 -18.05
N ALA A 428 -13.30 -2.50 -16.73
CA ALA A 428 -14.58 -2.17 -16.09
C ALA A 428 -15.21 -0.87 -16.63
N ASP A 429 -14.41 0.21 -16.73
CA ASP A 429 -14.87 1.56 -17.16
C ASP A 429 -14.05 2.11 -18.35
N ALA A 430 -13.28 1.24 -19.01
CA ALA A 430 -12.36 1.59 -20.09
C ALA A 430 -12.13 0.40 -21.03
N SER A 431 -11.36 0.60 -22.09
CA SER A 431 -10.85 -0.47 -22.95
C SER A 431 -9.45 -0.14 -23.41
N ASN A 432 -8.53 -1.09 -23.30
CA ASN A 432 -7.22 -0.98 -23.91
C ASN A 432 -7.32 -1.40 -25.39
N CYS A 433 -7.03 -0.47 -26.31
CA CYS A 433 -7.18 -0.68 -27.73
C CYS A 433 -5.81 -0.70 -28.44
N VAL A 434 -5.57 -1.70 -29.27
CA VAL A 434 -4.44 -1.75 -30.20
C VAL A 434 -4.92 -1.23 -31.56
N ALA A 435 -4.41 -0.07 -31.99
CA ALA A 435 -4.69 0.49 -33.30
C ALA A 435 -3.45 0.42 -34.21
N VAL A 436 -3.63 -0.06 -35.44
CA VAL A 436 -2.55 -0.18 -36.43
C VAL A 436 -2.86 0.63 -37.68
N PRO A 437 -1.85 1.23 -38.34
CA PRO A 437 -2.04 1.92 -39.62
C PRO A 437 -2.63 0.98 -40.69
N VAL A 438 -3.49 1.55 -41.55
CA VAL A 438 -4.04 0.92 -42.76
C VAL A 438 -3.23 1.30 -43.99
#